data_AF-A0A7S0TCK3-F1
#
_entry.id   AF-A0A7S0TCK3-F1
#
_cell.length_a   1.000
_cell.length_b   1.000
_cell.length_c   1.000
_cell.angle_alpha   90.00
_cell.angle_beta   90.00
_cell.angle_gamma   90.00
#
_symmetry.space_group_name_H-M   'P 1'
#
loop_
_entity.id
_entity.type
_entity.pdbx_description
1 polymer ?
#
loop_
_entity_poly.entity_id
_entity_poly.type
_entity_poly.pdbx_seq_one_letter_code
_entity_poly.pdbx_strand_id
1 'polypeptide(L)'
;AIGVFTDKNVFEAIESKPIHYTLCLFAPYIIHHRFMCPIDEISQQFAALISHINTKLHVSLPCTKPPYPLSAFLELPHIRVPCLHVMDTTTDHADHLRQYQQFGRLTHLHLLLESHREYLSVFLSLLHGVMYDPNGPLSHDTRQYIALMAASRYSCVPVLQQCEMQYLKLRGDVSWLKSGLSSAPVKYQKLAKLNAMLAHQPWLIQATHIAQLVQGDDHTWSIAELTQACVILVVYHFVCSMYQGLCVTPEIDTYYAGTLQQQQQHGLAALDKTQKSGDSDGDDADGGDTDGDVQNVLDAALSPMLPPRADDDDDD
;
A
#
# COMPACT_ATOMS: atom_id res chain seq x y z
N ALA A 1 -27.31 7.50 8.32
CA ALA A 1 -27.78 8.14 7.08
C ALA A 1 -26.61 8.21 6.12
N ILE A 2 -26.63 7.41 5.06
CA ILE A 2 -25.55 7.31 4.08
C ILE A 2 -25.77 8.44 3.08
N GLY A 3 -25.01 9.52 3.21
CA GLY A 3 -25.08 10.66 2.31
C GLY A 3 -24.52 10.30 0.95
N VAL A 4 -25.34 10.44 -0.08
CA VAL A 4 -24.95 10.38 -1.48
C VAL A 4 -23.99 11.55 -1.73
N PHE A 5 -22.69 11.26 -1.88
CA PHE A 5 -21.71 12.26 -2.30
C PHE A 5 -21.91 12.52 -3.80
N THR A 6 -22.55 13.65 -4.13
CA THR A 6 -22.57 14.20 -5.48
C THR A 6 -21.27 14.96 -5.74
N ASP A 7 -20.80 14.97 -7.00
CA ASP A 7 -19.51 15.56 -7.43
C ASP A 7 -19.25 16.99 -6.97
N LYS A 8 -20.30 17.75 -6.60
CA LYS A 8 -20.16 19.12 -6.08
C LYS A 8 -19.61 19.20 -4.65
N ASN A 9 -19.83 18.16 -3.82
CA ASN A 9 -19.39 18.17 -2.42
C ASN A 9 -17.89 17.93 -2.26
N VAL A 10 -17.23 17.31 -3.24
CA VAL A 10 -15.76 17.14 -3.22
C VAL A 10 -15.08 18.49 -3.48
N PHE A 11 -15.62 19.30 -4.39
CA PHE A 11 -15.09 20.63 -4.69
C PHE A 11 -15.31 21.63 -3.54
N GLU A 12 -16.47 21.64 -2.88
CA GLU A 12 -16.69 22.48 -1.69
C GLU A 12 -15.83 22.06 -0.48
N ALA A 13 -15.46 20.78 -0.37
CA ALA A 13 -14.53 20.31 0.66
C ALA A 13 -13.07 20.72 0.37
N ILE A 14 -12.71 20.94 -0.90
CA ILE A 14 -11.42 21.49 -1.32
C ILE A 14 -11.34 22.99 -1.01
N GLU A 15 -12.45 23.73 -1.10
CA GLU A 15 -12.50 25.17 -0.79
C GLU A 15 -12.52 25.51 0.71
N SER A 16 -13.03 24.62 1.56
CA SER A 16 -13.25 24.91 3.00
C SER A 16 -12.08 24.53 3.93
N LYS A 17 -11.07 23.84 3.42
CA LYS A 17 -9.78 23.57 4.08
C LYS A 17 -8.67 24.29 3.32
N PRO A 18 -7.53 24.64 3.94
CA PRO A 18 -6.39 25.14 3.16
C PRO A 18 -6.11 24.12 2.05
N ILE A 19 -6.22 24.57 0.80
CA ILE A 19 -6.12 23.75 -0.43
C ILE A 19 -4.90 22.81 -0.39
N HIS A 20 -3.84 23.26 0.28
CA HIS A 20 -2.63 22.52 0.62
C HIS A 20 -2.90 21.17 1.31
N TYR A 21 -3.73 21.12 2.37
CA TYR A 21 -3.99 19.88 3.12
C TYR A 21 -4.75 18.85 2.28
N THR A 22 -5.73 19.31 1.50
CA THR A 22 -6.49 18.45 0.60
C THR A 22 -5.62 17.92 -0.53
N LEU A 23 -4.72 18.75 -1.06
CA LEU A 23 -3.74 18.30 -2.05
C LEU A 23 -2.73 17.32 -1.47
N CYS A 24 -2.25 17.49 -0.25
CA CYS A 24 -1.38 16.50 0.41
C CYS A 24 -2.03 15.12 0.49
N LEU A 25 -3.35 15.07 0.75
CA LEU A 25 -4.08 13.80 0.83
C LEU A 25 -4.22 13.10 -0.54
N PHE A 26 -4.39 13.87 -1.62
CA PHE A 26 -4.66 13.31 -2.96
C PHE A 26 -3.42 13.24 -3.86
N ALA A 27 -2.35 13.99 -3.57
CA ALA A 27 -1.11 13.99 -4.33
C ALA A 27 -0.51 12.58 -4.52
N PRO A 28 -0.46 11.68 -3.50
CA PRO A 28 0.06 10.32 -3.69
C PRO A 28 -0.68 9.55 -4.78
N TYR A 29 -2.02 9.66 -4.82
CA TYR A 29 -2.87 9.00 -5.80
C TYR A 29 -2.75 9.64 -7.18
N ILE A 30 -2.67 10.97 -7.25
CA ILE A 30 -2.47 11.72 -8.50
C ILE A 30 -1.15 11.31 -9.17
N ILE A 31 -0.07 11.25 -8.40
CA ILE A 31 1.25 10.83 -8.89
C ILE A 31 1.22 9.35 -9.30
N HIS A 32 0.62 8.48 -8.47
CA HIS A 32 0.48 7.06 -8.81
C HIS A 32 -0.28 6.87 -10.13
N HIS A 33 -1.45 7.48 -10.30
CA HIS A 33 -2.24 7.35 -11.54
C HIS A 33 -1.57 8.00 -12.74
N ARG A 34 -0.78 9.06 -12.55
CA ARG A 34 0.06 9.61 -13.63
C ARG A 34 1.01 8.54 -14.17
N PHE A 35 1.74 7.83 -13.29
CA PHE A 35 2.81 6.93 -13.74
C PHE A 35 2.36 5.49 -14.03
N MET A 36 1.39 4.98 -13.27
CA MET A 36 1.01 3.57 -13.27
C MET A 36 -0.29 3.28 -14.02
N CYS A 37 -1.02 4.31 -14.48
CA CYS A 37 -2.20 4.10 -15.29
C CYS A 37 -1.82 3.70 -16.72
N PRO A 38 -2.35 2.58 -17.26
CA PRO A 38 -2.09 2.17 -18.63
C PRO A 38 -2.88 2.98 -19.67
N ILE A 39 -3.84 3.82 -19.25
CA ILE A 39 -4.69 4.60 -20.16
C ILE A 39 -4.03 5.97 -20.39
N ASP A 40 -3.56 6.19 -21.61
CA ASP A 40 -2.81 7.40 -21.99
C ASP A 40 -3.61 8.69 -21.76
N GLU A 41 -4.90 8.71 -22.09
CA GLU A 41 -5.77 9.87 -21.92
C GLU A 41 -5.85 10.31 -20.45
N ILE A 42 -6.00 9.33 -19.53
CA ILE A 42 -6.08 9.56 -18.10
C ILE A 42 -4.72 10.03 -17.57
N SER A 43 -3.64 9.36 -17.98
CA SER A 43 -2.28 9.72 -17.58
C SER A 43 -1.92 11.15 -18.02
N GLN A 44 -2.29 11.56 -19.24
CA GLN A 44 -2.04 12.91 -19.75
C GLN A 44 -2.85 13.98 -19.00
N GLN A 45 -4.10 13.70 -18.63
CA GLN A 45 -4.91 14.60 -17.81
C GLN A 45 -4.30 14.79 -16.41
N PHE A 46 -3.82 13.71 -15.78
CA PHE A 46 -3.09 13.83 -14.52
C PHE A 46 -1.76 14.59 -14.69
N ALA A 47 -1.10 14.49 -15.84
CA ALA A 47 0.11 15.29 -16.13
C ALA A 47 -0.21 16.80 -16.17
N ALA A 48 -1.28 17.16 -16.87
CA ALA A 48 -1.76 18.54 -16.95
C ALA A 48 -2.17 19.07 -15.56
N LEU A 49 -2.81 18.22 -14.75
CA LEU A 49 -3.18 18.54 -13.37
C LEU A 49 -1.94 18.81 -12.50
N ILE A 50 -0.92 17.94 -12.56
CA ILE A 50 0.33 18.15 -11.80
C ILE A 50 1.02 19.44 -12.26
N SER A 51 1.09 19.70 -13.57
CA SER A 51 1.64 20.97 -14.08
C SER A 51 0.88 22.19 -13.58
N HIS A 52 -0.45 22.10 -13.46
CA HIS A 52 -1.28 23.17 -12.93
C HIS A 52 -1.02 23.39 -11.43
N ILE A 53 -0.92 22.31 -10.66
CA ILE A 53 -0.61 22.34 -9.22
C ILE A 53 0.76 22.98 -8.99
N ASN A 54 1.79 22.54 -9.72
CA ASN A 54 3.15 23.08 -9.61
C ASN A 54 3.19 24.58 -9.93
N THR A 55 2.40 25.03 -10.92
CA THR A 55 2.33 26.46 -11.30
C THR A 55 1.60 27.30 -10.26
N LYS A 56 0.54 26.75 -9.65
CA LYS A 56 -0.32 27.49 -8.70
C LYS A 56 0.24 27.55 -7.29
N LEU A 57 0.96 26.52 -6.85
CA LEU A 57 1.42 26.38 -5.46
C LEU A 57 2.93 26.45 -5.29
N HIS A 58 3.67 26.67 -6.38
CA HIS A 58 5.14 26.70 -6.36
C HIS A 58 5.79 25.41 -5.81
N VAL A 59 5.14 24.27 -6.00
CA VAL A 59 5.58 22.95 -5.53
C VAL A 59 6.28 22.18 -6.64
N SER A 60 7.30 21.37 -6.32
CA SER A 60 8.05 20.55 -7.29
C SER A 60 7.61 19.08 -7.31
N LEU A 61 6.38 18.80 -7.75
CA LEU A 61 5.92 17.40 -7.95
C LEU A 61 6.57 16.77 -9.20
N PRO A 62 6.93 15.48 -9.16
CA PRO A 62 7.51 14.77 -10.30
C PRO A 62 6.50 14.62 -11.46
N CYS A 63 6.78 15.26 -12.60
CA CYS A 63 5.90 15.23 -13.80
C CYS A 63 6.34 14.25 -14.89
N THR A 64 7.66 13.99 -15.00
CA THR A 64 8.27 13.40 -16.21
C THR A 64 8.82 12.00 -16.02
N LYS A 65 9.26 11.64 -14.80
CA LYS A 65 9.75 10.30 -14.45
C LYS A 65 9.18 9.89 -13.09
N PRO A 66 8.96 8.59 -12.86
CA PRO A 66 8.59 8.11 -11.54
C PRO A 66 9.66 8.55 -10.53
N PRO A 67 9.26 8.81 -9.28
CA PRO A 67 10.17 9.36 -8.26
C PRO A 67 11.34 8.44 -7.91
N TYR A 68 11.20 7.13 -8.13
CA TYR A 68 12.21 6.11 -7.87
C TYR A 68 12.00 4.88 -8.77
N PRO A 69 13.01 4.02 -8.95
CA PRO A 69 12.89 2.80 -9.77
C PRO A 69 11.94 1.77 -9.13
N LEU A 70 11.43 0.84 -9.94
CA LEU A 70 10.51 -0.23 -9.50
C LEU A 70 11.15 -1.23 -8.53
N SER A 71 12.47 -1.37 -8.59
CA SER A 71 13.29 -2.18 -7.68
C SER A 71 14.55 -1.40 -7.32
N ALA A 72 15.00 -1.52 -6.07
CA ALA A 72 16.26 -0.94 -5.63
C ALA A 72 17.49 -1.72 -6.14
N PHE A 73 17.31 -2.95 -6.60
CA PHE A 73 18.41 -3.83 -7.01
C PHE A 73 18.42 -4.10 -8.52
N LEU A 74 17.25 -4.16 -9.15
CA LEU A 74 17.09 -4.48 -10.55
C LEU A 74 16.89 -3.20 -11.38
N GLU A 75 17.99 -2.67 -11.90
CA GLU A 75 17.94 -1.73 -13.02
C GLU A 75 17.69 -2.52 -14.30
N LEU A 76 16.43 -2.83 -14.58
CA LEU A 76 16.08 -3.52 -15.82
C LEU A 76 15.83 -2.48 -16.92
N PRO A 77 16.73 -2.36 -17.91
CA PRO A 77 16.61 -1.35 -18.98
C PRO A 77 15.41 -1.58 -19.91
N HIS A 78 14.73 -2.72 -19.78
CA HIS A 78 13.63 -3.14 -20.64
C HIS A 78 12.25 -3.10 -19.96
N ILE A 79 12.16 -2.76 -18.66
CA ILE A 79 10.85 -2.63 -18.01
C ILE A 79 10.20 -1.32 -18.43
N ARG A 80 9.00 -1.45 -18.99
CA ARG A 80 8.24 -0.37 -19.59
C ARG A 80 7.26 0.17 -18.55
N VAL A 81 7.55 1.34 -17.99
CA VAL A 81 6.55 2.05 -17.18
C VAL A 81 5.39 2.43 -18.11
N PRO A 82 4.13 2.06 -17.80
CA PRO A 82 3.00 2.22 -18.72
C PRO A 82 2.83 3.65 -19.27
N CYS A 83 3.08 4.69 -18.46
CA CYS A 83 2.89 6.08 -18.89
C CYS A 83 4.04 6.66 -19.75
N LEU A 84 5.20 5.99 -19.83
CA LEU A 84 6.40 6.52 -20.49
C LEU A 84 6.56 5.98 -21.91
N HIS A 85 5.67 5.11 -22.35
CA HIS A 85 5.78 4.48 -23.67
C HIS A 85 4.43 4.39 -24.36
N VAL A 86 4.39 4.81 -25.63
CA VAL A 86 3.31 4.45 -26.54
C VAL A 86 3.37 2.94 -26.69
N MET A 87 2.33 2.23 -26.26
CA MET A 87 2.35 0.76 -26.29
C MET A 87 2.29 0.28 -27.75
N ASP A 88 3.42 -0.15 -28.30
CA ASP A 88 3.55 -0.60 -29.71
C ASP A 88 2.76 -1.88 -30.05
N THR A 89 2.30 -2.63 -29.04
CA THR A 89 1.68 -3.95 -29.16
C THR A 89 0.29 -3.95 -28.53
N THR A 90 -0.73 -4.21 -29.36
CA THR A 90 -2.15 -4.22 -28.95
C THR A 90 -2.47 -5.23 -27.84
N THR A 91 -1.71 -6.32 -27.73
CA THR A 91 -1.90 -7.37 -26.72
C THR A 91 -1.41 -6.94 -25.33
N ASP A 92 -0.28 -6.23 -25.25
CA ASP A 92 0.33 -5.84 -23.96
C ASP A 92 -0.55 -4.81 -23.25
N HIS A 93 -1.10 -3.88 -24.04
CA HIS A 93 -2.06 -2.91 -23.55
C HIS A 93 -3.33 -3.57 -23.00
N ALA A 94 -3.83 -4.62 -23.65
CA ALA A 94 -5.06 -5.30 -23.25
C ALA A 94 -4.90 -6.03 -21.90
N ASP A 95 -3.75 -6.67 -21.66
CA ASP A 95 -3.49 -7.38 -20.41
C ASP A 95 -3.34 -6.41 -19.25
N HIS A 96 -2.57 -5.33 -19.42
CA HIS A 96 -2.42 -4.28 -18.39
C HIS A 96 -3.76 -3.59 -18.10
N LEU A 97 -4.55 -3.29 -19.13
CA LEU A 97 -5.87 -2.70 -18.96
C LEU A 97 -6.81 -3.64 -18.18
N ARG A 98 -6.80 -4.94 -18.49
CA ARG A 98 -7.60 -5.94 -17.76
C ARG A 98 -7.20 -6.01 -16.29
N GLN A 99 -5.91 -6.01 -15.99
CA GLN A 99 -5.41 -6.01 -14.61
C GLN A 99 -5.77 -4.72 -13.89
N TYR A 100 -5.59 -3.57 -14.54
CA TYR A 100 -5.96 -2.28 -13.96
C TYR A 100 -7.47 -2.17 -13.71
N GLN A 101 -8.31 -2.67 -14.61
CA GLN A 101 -9.77 -2.73 -14.42
C GLN A 101 -10.15 -3.65 -13.25
N GLN A 102 -9.45 -4.75 -13.07
CA GLN A 102 -9.76 -5.73 -12.04
C GLN A 102 -9.29 -5.30 -10.65
N PHE A 103 -8.05 -4.82 -10.53
CA PHE A 103 -7.41 -4.52 -9.25
C PHE A 103 -7.48 -3.03 -8.90
N GLY A 104 -7.83 -2.18 -9.86
CA GLY A 104 -7.86 -0.73 -9.75
C GLY A 104 -6.47 -0.08 -9.78
N ARG A 105 -5.40 -0.86 -9.93
CA ARG A 105 -4.01 -0.40 -10.01
C ARG A 105 -3.09 -1.48 -10.58
N LEU A 106 -1.97 -1.06 -11.16
CA LEU A 106 -0.85 -1.93 -11.50
C LEU A 106 0.21 -1.82 -10.41
N THR A 107 0.69 -2.95 -9.91
CA THR A 107 1.70 -3.00 -8.85
C THR A 107 3.11 -2.96 -9.43
N HIS A 108 4.08 -2.44 -8.67
CA HIS A 108 5.49 -2.49 -9.08
C HIS A 108 5.96 -3.93 -9.35
N LEU A 109 5.51 -4.89 -8.54
CA LEU A 109 5.80 -6.32 -8.76
C LEU A 109 5.26 -6.82 -10.11
N HIS A 110 4.06 -6.39 -10.52
CA HIS A 110 3.50 -6.76 -11.81
C HIS A 110 4.40 -6.31 -12.96
N LEU A 111 4.83 -5.04 -12.93
CA LEU A 111 5.71 -4.46 -13.94
C LEU A 111 7.09 -5.16 -14.00
N LEU A 112 7.63 -5.56 -12.84
CA LEU A 112 8.89 -6.33 -12.79
C LEU A 112 8.76 -7.70 -13.47
N LEU A 113 7.63 -8.37 -13.26
CA LEU A 113 7.35 -9.69 -13.82
C LEU A 113 6.96 -9.68 -15.29
N GLU A 114 6.73 -8.52 -15.91
CA GLU A 114 6.52 -8.40 -17.36
C GLU A 114 7.68 -8.96 -18.18
N SER A 115 8.89 -8.93 -17.63
CA SER A 115 10.07 -9.57 -18.23
C SER A 115 9.86 -11.08 -18.47
N HIS A 116 8.96 -11.71 -17.72
CA HIS A 116 8.61 -13.13 -17.78
C HIS A 116 7.09 -13.34 -17.92
N ARG A 117 6.54 -12.99 -19.09
CA ARG A 117 5.08 -12.97 -19.34
C ARG A 117 4.36 -14.28 -19.10
N GLU A 118 4.95 -15.41 -19.51
CA GLU A 118 4.35 -16.72 -19.28
C GLU A 118 4.18 -16.98 -17.78
N TYR A 119 5.21 -16.66 -16.99
CA TYR A 119 5.15 -16.75 -15.54
C TYR A 119 4.12 -15.79 -14.94
N LEU A 120 4.11 -14.53 -15.40
CA LEU A 120 3.17 -13.50 -14.95
C LEU A 120 1.70 -13.93 -15.18
N SER A 121 1.38 -14.47 -16.36
CA SER A 121 0.02 -14.93 -16.67
C SER A 121 -0.47 -16.03 -15.74
N VAL A 122 0.38 -17.00 -15.43
CA VAL A 122 0.09 -18.09 -14.48
C VAL A 122 -0.03 -17.55 -13.06
N PHE A 123 0.87 -16.66 -12.65
CA PHE A 123 0.86 -16.03 -11.33
C PHE A 123 -0.42 -15.22 -11.07
N LEU A 124 -0.84 -14.40 -12.03
CA LEU A 124 -2.07 -13.61 -11.93
C LEU A 124 -3.31 -14.50 -11.93
N SER A 125 -3.33 -15.55 -12.75
CA SER A 125 -4.42 -16.53 -12.78
C SER A 125 -4.55 -17.26 -11.44
N LEU A 126 -3.42 -17.61 -10.81
CA LEU A 126 -3.38 -18.21 -9.47
C LEU A 126 -3.94 -17.24 -8.41
N LEU A 127 -3.43 -16.00 -8.36
CA LEU A 127 -3.90 -15.01 -7.39
C LEU A 127 -5.39 -14.70 -7.57
N HIS A 128 -5.85 -14.57 -8.83
CA HIS A 128 -7.26 -14.41 -9.16
C HIS A 128 -8.10 -15.56 -8.62
N GLY A 129 -7.73 -16.79 -8.94
CA GLY A 129 -8.46 -17.99 -8.52
C GLY A 129 -8.52 -18.13 -7.00
N VAL A 130 -7.42 -17.84 -6.33
CA VAL A 130 -7.34 -17.98 -4.86
C VAL A 130 -8.15 -16.88 -4.15
N MET A 131 -8.03 -15.62 -4.59
CA MET A 131 -8.55 -14.46 -3.84
C MET A 131 -9.93 -13.98 -4.32
N TYR A 132 -10.20 -14.00 -5.63
CA TYR A 132 -11.34 -13.32 -6.25
C TYR A 132 -12.38 -14.25 -6.84
N ASP A 133 -12.11 -15.56 -6.92
CA ASP A 133 -13.09 -16.51 -7.44
C ASP A 133 -14.32 -16.57 -6.52
N PRO A 134 -15.54 -16.30 -7.02
CA PRO A 134 -16.76 -16.28 -6.20
C PRO A 134 -17.09 -17.67 -5.63
N ASN A 135 -16.60 -18.72 -6.27
CA ASN A 135 -16.83 -20.11 -5.88
C ASN A 135 -15.71 -20.59 -4.95
N GLY A 136 -15.78 -20.24 -3.67
CA GLY A 136 -14.84 -20.76 -2.68
C GLY A 136 -15.44 -20.94 -1.29
N PRO A 137 -14.87 -21.80 -0.45
CA PRO A 137 -15.38 -22.07 0.90
C PRO A 137 -15.24 -20.86 1.84
N LEU A 138 -14.32 -19.93 1.55
CA LEU A 138 -14.12 -18.70 2.33
C LEU A 138 -14.70 -17.48 1.61
N SER A 139 -15.24 -16.54 2.39
CA SER A 139 -15.66 -15.22 1.92
C SER A 139 -14.45 -14.34 1.56
N HIS A 140 -14.61 -13.37 0.65
CA HIS A 140 -13.50 -12.55 0.16
C HIS A 140 -12.80 -11.72 1.25
N ASP A 141 -13.56 -11.19 2.22
CA ASP A 141 -13.02 -10.47 3.39
C ASP A 141 -12.14 -11.39 4.24
N THR A 142 -12.58 -12.63 4.47
CA THR A 142 -11.81 -13.65 5.19
C THR A 142 -10.52 -13.98 4.47
N ARG A 143 -10.57 -14.20 3.15
CA ARG A 143 -9.38 -14.46 2.33
C ARG A 143 -8.36 -13.32 2.46
N GLN A 144 -8.85 -12.08 2.39
CA GLN A 144 -8.01 -10.90 2.47
C GLN A 144 -7.39 -10.71 3.86
N TYR A 145 -8.11 -11.06 4.92
CA TYR A 145 -7.56 -11.05 6.28
C TYR A 145 -6.50 -12.14 6.48
N ILE A 146 -6.70 -13.35 5.92
CA ILE A 146 -5.68 -14.42 5.97
C ILE A 146 -4.41 -14.00 5.21
N ALA A 147 -4.56 -13.34 4.06
CA ALA A 147 -3.44 -12.76 3.32
C ALA A 147 -2.68 -11.72 4.16
N LEU A 148 -3.39 -10.84 4.88
CA LEU A 148 -2.79 -9.89 5.81
C LEU A 148 -2.02 -10.61 6.94
N MET A 149 -2.59 -11.68 7.51
CA MET A 149 -1.92 -12.50 8.52
C MET A 149 -0.64 -13.13 7.98
N ALA A 150 -0.62 -13.59 6.72
CA ALA A 150 0.59 -14.11 6.08
C ALA A 150 1.65 -13.03 5.90
N ALA A 151 1.26 -11.87 5.35
CA ALA A 151 2.17 -10.76 5.09
C ALA A 151 2.81 -10.19 6.35
N SER A 152 2.06 -10.14 7.46
CA SER A 152 2.56 -9.65 8.75
C SER A 152 3.67 -10.53 9.35
N ARG A 153 3.81 -11.80 8.95
CA ARG A 153 4.89 -12.69 9.41
C ARG A 153 6.27 -12.28 8.90
N TYR A 154 6.34 -11.75 7.69
CA TYR A 154 7.58 -11.29 7.07
C TYR A 154 7.81 -9.79 7.23
N SER A 155 6.90 -9.08 7.92
CA SER A 155 6.91 -7.62 8.07
C SER A 155 7.09 -6.89 6.73
N CYS A 156 6.52 -7.44 5.65
CA CYS A 156 6.61 -6.85 4.31
C CYS A 156 5.59 -5.71 4.18
N VAL A 157 6.03 -4.49 4.47
CA VAL A 157 5.19 -3.28 4.52
C VAL A 157 4.38 -3.05 3.24
N PRO A 158 4.96 -3.11 2.00
CA PRO A 158 4.19 -2.85 0.78
C PRO A 158 3.05 -3.85 0.56
N VAL A 159 3.29 -5.14 0.82
CA VAL A 159 2.28 -6.20 0.69
C VAL A 159 1.23 -6.07 1.78
N LEU A 160 1.65 -5.76 3.01
CA LEU A 160 0.74 -5.56 4.15
C LEU A 160 -0.25 -4.43 3.87
N GLN A 161 0.22 -3.27 3.41
CA GLN A 161 -0.62 -2.12 3.09
C GLN A 161 -1.56 -2.39 1.92
N GLN A 162 -1.07 -3.10 0.90
CA GLN A 162 -1.94 -3.56 -0.20
C GLN A 162 -3.04 -4.48 0.33
N CYS A 163 -2.70 -5.42 1.22
CA CYS A 163 -3.67 -6.31 1.81
C CYS A 163 -4.70 -5.58 2.67
N GLU A 164 -4.25 -4.60 3.44
CA GLU A 164 -5.06 -3.77 4.33
C GLU A 164 -6.06 -2.92 3.53
N MET A 165 -5.59 -2.25 2.47
CA MET A 165 -6.46 -1.49 1.57
C MET A 165 -7.56 -2.38 0.97
N GLN A 166 -7.21 -3.58 0.48
CA GLN A 166 -8.20 -4.50 -0.08
C GLN A 166 -9.20 -5.01 0.98
N TYR A 167 -8.74 -5.25 2.21
CA TYR A 167 -9.62 -5.66 3.31
C TYR A 167 -10.62 -4.56 3.67
N LEU A 168 -10.17 -3.31 3.72
CA LEU A 168 -11.02 -2.14 3.95
C LEU A 168 -12.02 -1.91 2.82
N LYS A 169 -11.62 -2.11 1.56
CA LYS A 169 -12.53 -2.04 0.39
C LYS A 169 -13.69 -3.04 0.52
N LEU A 170 -13.44 -4.20 1.10
CA LEU A 170 -14.44 -5.24 1.36
C LEU A 170 -15.26 -5.00 2.65
N ARG A 171 -15.15 -3.82 3.27
CA ARG A 171 -15.80 -3.44 4.54
C ARG A 171 -15.40 -4.33 5.71
N GLY A 172 -14.15 -4.79 5.73
CA GLY A 172 -13.56 -5.50 6.85
C GLY A 172 -13.56 -4.67 8.14
N ASP A 173 -13.47 -5.35 9.29
CA ASP A 173 -13.51 -4.72 10.59
C ASP A 173 -12.19 -4.00 10.90
N VAL A 174 -12.26 -2.67 11.03
CA VAL A 174 -11.11 -1.81 11.31
C VAL A 174 -10.50 -2.09 12.68
N SER A 175 -11.27 -2.64 13.63
CA SER A 175 -10.76 -2.99 14.96
C SER A 175 -9.69 -4.07 14.89
N TRP A 176 -9.81 -5.01 13.93
CA TRP A 176 -8.84 -6.10 13.73
C TRP A 176 -7.49 -5.62 13.23
N LEU A 177 -7.48 -4.49 12.53
CA LEU A 177 -6.27 -3.84 12.05
C LEU A 177 -5.59 -3.05 13.16
N LYS A 178 -6.38 -2.30 13.96
CA LYS A 178 -5.85 -1.43 15.03
C LYS A 178 -5.34 -2.20 16.25
N SER A 179 -6.14 -3.15 16.73
CA SER A 179 -5.85 -3.92 17.95
C SER A 179 -5.11 -5.23 17.64
N GLY A 180 -4.93 -5.55 16.35
CA GLY A 180 -4.25 -6.74 15.89
C GLY A 180 -5.02 -8.03 16.18
N LEU A 181 -4.29 -9.15 16.19
CA LEU A 181 -4.85 -10.50 16.25
C LEU A 181 -5.72 -10.79 17.48
N SER A 182 -5.51 -10.08 18.61
CA SER A 182 -6.28 -10.27 19.85
C SER A 182 -7.76 -9.92 19.71
N SER A 183 -8.07 -8.97 18.81
CA SER A 183 -9.43 -8.53 18.52
C SER A 183 -10.14 -9.38 17.45
N ALA A 184 -9.38 -10.19 16.71
CA ALA A 184 -9.94 -11.08 15.70
C ALA A 184 -10.60 -12.31 16.34
N PRO A 185 -11.61 -12.93 15.69
CA PRO A 185 -12.25 -14.15 16.17
C PRO A 185 -11.26 -15.27 16.49
N VAL A 186 -11.58 -16.07 17.50
CA VAL A 186 -10.76 -17.21 17.97
C VAL A 186 -10.39 -18.16 16.82
N LYS A 187 -11.26 -18.29 15.80
CA LYS A 187 -11.01 -19.05 14.56
C LYS A 187 -9.68 -18.64 13.89
N TYR A 188 -9.40 -17.34 13.77
CA TYR A 188 -8.18 -16.80 13.16
C TYR A 188 -6.98 -16.84 14.10
N GLN A 189 -7.20 -16.62 15.40
CA GLN A 189 -6.13 -16.71 16.40
C GLN A 189 -5.51 -18.13 16.41
N LYS A 190 -6.35 -19.18 16.33
CA LYS A 190 -5.88 -20.56 16.21
C LYS A 190 -5.06 -20.79 14.93
N LEU A 191 -5.46 -20.18 13.81
CA LEU A 191 -4.74 -20.26 12.53
C LEU A 191 -3.34 -19.62 12.59
N ALA A 192 -3.14 -18.59 13.43
CA ALA A 192 -1.88 -17.87 13.52
C ALA A 192 -0.69 -18.76 13.90
N LYS A 193 -0.92 -19.79 14.74
CA LYS A 193 0.12 -20.77 15.10
C LYS A 193 0.56 -21.57 13.87
N LEU A 194 -0.39 -22.03 13.05
CA LEU A 194 -0.09 -22.74 11.81
C LEU A 194 0.59 -21.83 10.79
N ASN A 195 0.14 -20.58 10.65
CA ASN A 195 0.76 -19.57 9.79
C ASN A 195 2.25 -19.36 10.15
N ALA A 196 2.58 -19.23 11.44
CA ALA A 196 3.96 -19.09 11.89
C ALA A 196 4.84 -20.30 11.54
N MET A 197 4.30 -21.52 11.70
CA MET A 197 5.01 -22.74 11.33
C MET A 197 5.22 -22.84 9.82
N LEU A 198 4.18 -22.55 9.02
CA LEU A 198 4.27 -22.53 7.54
C LEU A 198 5.34 -21.55 7.05
N ALA A 199 5.44 -20.37 7.67
CA ALA A 199 6.39 -19.34 7.25
C ALA A 199 7.85 -19.70 7.58
N HIS A 200 8.13 -20.22 8.78
CA HIS A 200 9.51 -20.34 9.27
C HIS A 200 10.03 -21.79 9.35
N GLN A 201 9.16 -22.75 9.67
CA GLN A 201 9.55 -24.14 9.96
C GLN A 201 8.46 -25.12 9.48
N PRO A 202 8.19 -25.19 8.17
CA PRO A 202 7.08 -25.99 7.63
C PRO A 202 7.24 -27.50 7.92
N TRP A 203 8.47 -27.98 8.11
CA TRP A 203 8.75 -29.38 8.46
C TRP A 203 8.28 -29.80 9.86
N LEU A 204 7.94 -28.86 10.74
CA LEU A 204 7.39 -29.17 12.08
C LEU A 204 5.87 -29.41 12.08
N ILE A 205 5.21 -29.25 10.94
CA ILE A 205 3.76 -29.43 10.85
C ILE A 205 3.43 -30.92 11.01
N GLN A 206 2.54 -31.23 11.95
CA GLN A 206 2.09 -32.58 12.28
C GLN A 206 0.57 -32.65 12.17
N ALA A 207 0.03 -33.86 12.01
CA ALA A 207 -1.41 -34.10 11.93
C ALA A 207 -2.18 -33.57 13.16
N THR A 208 -1.53 -33.51 14.32
CA THR A 208 -2.08 -32.94 15.57
C THR A 208 -2.41 -31.45 15.43
N HIS A 209 -1.57 -30.68 14.72
CA HIS A 209 -1.81 -29.25 14.47
C HIS A 209 -3.03 -29.03 13.58
N ILE A 210 -3.26 -29.91 12.59
CA ILE A 210 -4.44 -29.87 11.72
C ILE A 210 -5.68 -30.31 12.50
N ALA A 211 -5.58 -31.38 13.29
CA ALA A 211 -6.67 -31.87 14.13
C ALA A 211 -7.18 -30.79 15.09
N GLN A 212 -6.30 -30.00 15.71
CA GLN A 212 -6.68 -28.89 16.60
C GLN A 212 -7.49 -27.76 15.92
N LEU A 213 -7.38 -27.62 14.59
CA LEU A 213 -8.12 -26.62 13.82
C LEU A 213 -9.47 -27.12 13.33
N VAL A 214 -9.59 -28.43 13.11
CA VAL A 214 -10.77 -29.07 12.51
C VAL A 214 -11.67 -29.72 13.57
N GLN A 215 -11.11 -30.19 14.69
CA GLN A 215 -11.84 -30.88 15.75
C GLN A 215 -12.17 -29.91 16.89
N GLY A 216 -13.45 -29.71 17.17
CA GLY A 216 -13.96 -28.84 18.24
C GLY A 216 -15.43 -28.44 18.05
N ASP A 217 -16.07 -27.97 19.11
CA ASP A 217 -17.52 -27.67 19.10
C ASP A 217 -17.84 -26.23 18.65
N ASP A 218 -16.92 -25.27 18.88
CA ASP A 218 -17.09 -23.86 18.48
C ASP A 218 -15.89 -23.32 17.66
N HIS A 219 -16.20 -22.57 16.60
CA HIS A 219 -15.24 -21.85 15.75
C HIS A 219 -14.19 -22.72 15.03
N THR A 220 -14.60 -23.90 14.56
CA THR A 220 -13.75 -24.81 13.80
C THR A 220 -13.62 -24.43 12.33
N TRP A 221 -12.53 -24.90 11.72
CA TRP A 221 -12.32 -24.84 10.28
C TRP A 221 -12.82 -26.13 9.64
N SER A 222 -13.62 -26.02 8.58
CA SER A 222 -13.82 -27.18 7.71
C SER A 222 -12.52 -27.50 6.95
N ILE A 223 -12.36 -28.75 6.50
CA ILE A 223 -11.16 -29.16 5.74
C ILE A 223 -11.01 -28.32 4.46
N ALA A 224 -12.12 -28.01 3.79
CA ALA A 224 -12.11 -27.19 2.58
C ALA A 224 -11.66 -25.75 2.86
N GLU A 225 -12.22 -25.12 3.90
CA GLU A 225 -11.82 -23.78 4.35
C GLU A 225 -10.34 -23.75 4.77
N LEU A 226 -9.88 -24.72 5.56
CA LEU A 226 -8.50 -24.79 6.03
C LEU A 226 -7.53 -25.00 4.87
N THR A 227 -7.88 -25.84 3.90
CA THR A 227 -7.06 -26.06 2.70
C THR A 227 -6.90 -24.77 1.92
N GLN A 228 -7.99 -24.03 1.67
CA GLN A 228 -7.92 -22.74 0.99
C GLN A 228 -7.11 -21.73 1.80
N ALA A 229 -7.29 -21.67 3.12
CA ALA A 229 -6.52 -20.79 4.00
C ALA A 229 -5.01 -21.08 3.91
N CYS A 230 -4.60 -22.35 3.96
CA CYS A 230 -3.20 -22.74 3.82
C CYS A 230 -2.62 -22.33 2.46
N VAL A 231 -3.38 -22.49 1.37
CA VAL A 231 -2.95 -22.04 0.04
C VAL A 231 -2.73 -20.52 0.03
N ILE A 232 -3.66 -19.74 0.59
CA ILE A 232 -3.52 -18.27 0.70
C ILE A 232 -2.27 -17.91 1.50
N LEU A 233 -2.05 -18.55 2.65
CA LEU A 233 -0.90 -18.28 3.51
C LEU A 233 0.42 -18.48 2.73
N VAL A 234 0.58 -19.64 2.09
CA VAL A 234 1.79 -19.98 1.33
C VAL A 234 1.99 -19.06 0.13
N VAL A 235 0.92 -18.73 -0.60
CA VAL A 235 0.98 -17.80 -1.74
C VAL A 235 1.45 -16.43 -1.28
N TYR A 236 0.94 -15.90 -0.17
CA TYR A 236 1.36 -14.59 0.34
C TYR A 236 2.74 -14.61 1.00
N HIS A 237 3.17 -15.74 1.58
CA HIS A 237 4.56 -15.93 1.99
C HIS A 237 5.51 -15.85 0.80
N PHE A 238 5.14 -16.49 -0.31
CA PHE A 238 5.88 -16.42 -1.56
C PHE A 238 5.90 -15.00 -2.13
N VAL A 239 4.75 -14.30 -2.18
CA VAL A 239 4.69 -12.89 -2.63
C VAL A 239 5.58 -11.99 -1.78
N CYS A 240 5.55 -12.12 -0.44
CA CYS A 240 6.44 -11.35 0.42
C CYS A 240 7.92 -11.63 0.12
N SER A 241 8.26 -12.90 -0.11
CA SER A 241 9.61 -13.31 -0.49
C SER A 241 10.03 -12.73 -1.83
N MET A 242 9.12 -12.62 -2.81
CA MET A 242 9.39 -11.93 -4.08
C MET A 242 9.63 -10.45 -3.88
N TYR A 243 8.80 -9.76 -3.08
CA TYR A 243 8.97 -8.34 -2.79
C TYR A 243 10.34 -8.05 -2.17
N GLN A 244 10.75 -8.85 -1.19
CA GLN A 244 12.04 -8.69 -0.53
C GLN A 244 13.21 -9.14 -1.42
N GLY A 245 13.09 -10.30 -2.06
CA GLY A 245 14.15 -10.87 -2.89
C GLY A 245 14.43 -10.09 -4.18
N LEU A 246 13.40 -9.47 -4.77
CA LEU A 246 13.55 -8.56 -5.91
C LEU A 246 13.74 -7.10 -5.46
N CYS A 247 13.81 -6.83 -4.14
CA CYS A 247 13.90 -5.50 -3.55
C CYS A 247 12.92 -4.50 -4.19
N VAL A 248 11.66 -4.91 -4.32
CA VAL A 248 10.60 -4.11 -4.95
C VAL A 248 10.35 -2.87 -4.09
N THR A 249 10.41 -1.70 -4.71
CA THR A 249 10.16 -0.45 -4.00
C THR A 249 8.68 -0.34 -3.63
N PRO A 250 8.35 0.31 -2.50
CA PRO A 250 6.96 0.55 -2.14
C PRO A 250 6.25 1.29 -3.26
N GLU A 251 4.95 1.09 -3.36
CA GLU A 251 4.12 1.75 -4.37
C GLU A 251 4.12 3.26 -4.13
N ILE A 252 3.97 4.04 -5.20
CA ILE A 252 4.10 5.51 -5.15
C ILE A 252 3.14 6.13 -4.12
N ASP A 253 1.88 5.71 -4.15
CA ASP A 253 0.83 6.14 -3.22
C ASP A 253 1.20 5.83 -1.77
N THR A 254 1.67 4.60 -1.55
CA THR A 254 2.10 4.09 -0.25
C THR A 254 3.29 4.86 0.31
N TYR A 255 4.30 5.13 -0.51
CA TYR A 255 5.51 5.85 -0.11
C TYR A 255 5.18 7.25 0.39
N TYR A 256 4.48 8.04 -0.43
CA TYR A 256 4.13 9.41 -0.05
C TYR A 256 3.17 9.46 1.14
N ALA A 257 2.22 8.52 1.24
CA ALA A 257 1.35 8.43 2.40
C ALA A 257 2.13 8.14 3.69
N GLY A 258 3.15 7.29 3.64
CA GLY A 258 4.02 6.99 4.77
C GLY A 258 4.83 8.20 5.22
N THR A 259 5.44 8.93 4.27
CA THR A 259 6.20 10.15 4.56
C THR A 259 5.32 11.22 5.22
N LEU A 260 4.10 11.43 4.71
CA LEU A 260 3.15 12.37 5.29
C LEU A 260 2.76 11.99 6.73
N GLN A 261 2.53 10.71 7.01
CA GLN A 261 2.20 10.23 8.36
C GLN A 261 3.36 10.41 9.35
N GLN A 262 4.59 10.11 8.94
CA GLN A 262 5.78 10.32 9.77
C GLN A 262 5.93 11.80 10.14
N GLN A 263 5.74 12.70 9.19
CA GLN A 263 5.87 14.14 9.45
C GLN A 263 4.77 14.70 10.35
N GLN A 264 3.54 14.21 10.23
CA GLN A 264 2.47 14.56 11.18
C GLN A 264 2.83 14.14 12.62
N GLN A 265 3.43 12.96 12.80
CA GLN A 265 3.86 12.50 14.11
C GLN A 265 5.05 13.30 14.65
N HIS A 266 6.01 13.67 13.79
CA HIS A 266 7.14 14.53 14.17
C HIS A 266 6.71 15.96 14.51
N GLY A 267 5.73 16.54 13.80
CA GLY A 267 5.15 17.84 14.13
C GLY A 267 4.40 17.84 15.46
N LEU A 268 3.62 16.79 15.73
CA LEU A 268 2.96 16.60 17.03
C LEU A 268 3.97 16.40 18.19
N ALA A 269 5.07 15.69 17.94
CA ALA A 269 6.14 15.52 18.92
C ALA A 269 6.96 16.80 19.16
N ALA A 270 7.05 17.70 18.17
CA ALA A 270 7.65 19.02 18.33
C ALA A 270 6.78 19.91 19.21
N LEU A 271 5.46 19.90 19.02
CA LEU A 271 4.50 20.65 19.84
C LEU A 271 4.48 20.19 21.32
N ASP A 272 4.62 18.88 21.59
CA ASP A 272 4.68 18.34 22.96
C ASP A 272 5.98 18.73 23.70
N LYS A 273 7.08 18.96 22.97
CA LYS A 273 8.34 19.48 23.54
C LYS A 273 8.26 20.97 23.86
N THR A 274 7.54 21.75 23.06
CA THR A 274 7.30 23.18 23.32
C THR A 274 6.40 23.37 24.54
N GLN A 275 5.41 22.48 24.77
CA GLN A 275 4.57 22.53 25.97
C GLN A 275 5.28 22.10 27.27
N LYS A 276 6.31 21.24 27.21
CA LYS A 276 7.10 20.85 28.38
C LYS A 276 8.21 21.84 28.79
N SER A 277 8.46 22.87 27.99
CA SER A 277 9.51 23.87 28.25
C SER A 277 8.97 25.28 28.56
N GLY A 278 7.65 25.48 28.54
CA GLY A 278 7.03 26.78 28.81
C GLY A 278 6.16 26.79 30.06
N ASP A 279 6.77 26.85 31.24
CA ASP A 279 6.13 27.37 32.45
C ASP A 279 6.93 28.60 32.92
N SER A 280 6.71 29.73 32.24
CA SER A 280 6.93 31.09 32.77
C SER A 280 6.41 32.14 31.79
N ASP A 281 5.37 32.85 32.22
CA ASP A 281 4.93 34.23 31.93
C ASP A 281 4.64 34.70 30.48
N GLY A 282 3.36 35.02 30.25
CA GLY A 282 2.92 36.37 29.83
C GLY A 282 2.85 36.70 28.34
N ASP A 283 1.62 36.86 27.84
CA ASP A 283 1.15 37.72 26.73
C ASP A 283 2.05 37.91 25.50
N ASP A 284 1.63 37.33 24.36
CA ASP A 284 1.09 38.13 23.24
C ASP A 284 0.53 37.20 22.15
N ALA A 285 -0.63 37.57 21.64
CA ALA A 285 -1.28 36.90 20.53
C ALA A 285 -0.56 37.24 19.22
N ASP A 286 0.00 36.23 18.55
CA ASP A 286 0.22 36.29 17.10
C ASP A 286 -0.26 34.98 16.47
N GLY A 287 -1.42 35.07 15.82
CA GLY A 287 -1.97 34.01 15.00
C GLY A 287 -1.47 34.21 13.57
N GLY A 288 -0.42 33.49 13.19
CA GLY A 288 0.06 33.56 11.82
C GLY A 288 1.37 32.83 11.54
N ASP A 289 1.40 31.49 11.63
CA ASP A 289 2.39 30.71 10.87
C ASP A 289 1.99 29.26 10.58
N THR A 290 0.71 28.98 10.37
CA THR A 290 0.27 27.61 9.97
C THR A 290 0.59 27.29 8.51
N ASP A 291 0.80 28.30 7.66
CA ASP A 291 1.13 28.08 6.23
C ASP A 291 2.62 27.76 6.02
N GLY A 292 3.53 28.33 6.83
CA GLY A 292 4.97 28.04 6.76
C GLY A 292 5.31 26.59 7.16
N ASP A 293 4.67 26.09 8.21
CA ASP A 293 4.81 24.70 8.64
C ASP A 293 4.24 23.70 7.63
N VAL A 294 3.13 24.03 6.97
CA VAL A 294 2.52 23.18 5.93
C VAL A 294 3.35 23.16 4.65
N GLN A 295 3.95 24.29 4.28
CA GLN A 295 4.86 24.37 3.12
C GLN A 295 6.16 23.59 3.36
N ASN A 296 6.72 23.65 4.57
CA ASN A 296 7.88 22.85 4.97
C ASN A 296 7.57 21.34 4.97
N VAL A 297 6.37 20.94 5.40
CA VAL A 297 5.88 19.55 5.31
C VAL A 297 5.71 19.11 3.86
N LEU A 298 5.26 20.01 2.98
CA LEU A 298 5.06 19.72 1.55
C LEU A 298 6.40 19.57 0.81
N ASP A 299 7.36 20.46 1.05
CA ASP A 299 8.69 20.40 0.42
C ASP A 299 9.50 19.19 0.92
N ALA A 300 9.34 18.81 2.19
CA ALA A 300 10.00 17.63 2.75
C ALA A 300 9.31 16.31 2.36
N ALA A 301 7.97 16.28 2.24
CA ALA A 301 7.24 15.11 1.73
C ALA A 301 7.49 14.85 0.23
N LEU A 302 7.88 15.88 -0.52
CA LEU A 302 8.14 15.82 -1.95
C LEU A 302 9.63 15.82 -2.31
N SER A 303 10.51 15.83 -1.31
CA SER A 303 11.94 15.68 -1.52
C SER A 303 12.25 14.29 -2.08
N PRO A 304 13.03 14.19 -3.19
CA PRO A 304 13.45 12.92 -3.74
C PRO A 304 14.32 12.18 -2.71
N MET A 305 14.19 10.84 -2.68
CA MET A 305 15.03 9.95 -1.88
C MET A 305 16.50 10.38 -1.97
N LEU A 306 17.06 10.89 -0.88
CA LEU A 306 18.50 10.72 -0.68
C LEU A 306 18.70 9.25 -0.31
N PRO A 307 19.63 8.55 -0.96
CA PRO A 307 20.02 7.22 -0.50
C PRO A 307 20.40 7.31 0.98
N PRO A 308 20.20 6.24 1.77
CA PRO A 308 20.69 6.22 3.15
C PRO A 308 22.14 6.66 3.11
N ARG A 309 22.46 7.75 3.81
CA ARG A 309 23.85 8.14 4.07
C ARG A 309 24.51 6.87 4.59
N ALA A 310 25.58 6.44 3.93
CA ALA A 310 26.52 5.55 4.56
C ALA A 310 26.86 6.24 5.89
N ASP A 311 26.65 5.53 7.00
CA ASP A 311 27.23 5.95 8.26
C ASP A 311 28.72 6.04 7.99
N ASP A 312 29.23 7.27 7.87
CA ASP A 312 30.65 7.54 7.90
C ASP A 312 31.10 7.19 9.33
N ASP A 313 31.45 5.91 9.51
CA ASP A 313 32.30 5.45 10.60
C ASP A 313 33.68 6.09 10.41
N ASP A 314 33.78 7.40 10.68
CA ASP A 314 35.03 8.09 10.97
C ASP A 314 35.32 7.90 12.46
N ASP A 315 35.82 6.70 12.81
CA ASP A 315 36.67 6.50 13.99
C ASP A 315 38.13 6.51 13.51
N ASP A 316 38.79 7.66 13.67
CA ASP A 316 40.24 7.83 13.74
C ASP A 316 40.60 8.67 15.00
#